data_AF-A0A1Z5TGD7-F1
#
_entry.id   AF-A0A1Z5TGD7-F1
#
_cell.length_a   1.000
_cell.length_b   1.000
_cell.length_c   1.000
_cell.angle_alpha   90.00
_cell.angle_beta   90.00
_cell.angle_gamma   90.00
#
_symmetry.space_group_name_H-M   'P 1'
#
loop_
_entity.id
_entity.type
_entity.pdbx_description
1 polymer ?
#
loop_
_entity_poly.entity_id
_entity_poly.type
_entity_poly.pdbx_seq_one_letter_code
_entity_poly.pdbx_strand_id
1 'polypeptide(L)'
;MALCLHTKQWLLDQFRDPELSAPNILRVDSQNLHELGRMSRGNLVVAQDSIYLETYPEILGSVLAVSVPRDPNLRLFYTILPIAPLLDHLRDNNCLKEKAKSISPRSKHHTRLFHFLTETFLNSTTPSHHPDYIAAQKITDYCPSILDPTTAFSRLESNETLYFATSGVSEPLDLSQDRYTHTLHPAESSLVADLKLACSAYLLLKRRFFQAFWKECVAHKGRIGAAEGGPRVRTEHAHEVWLVEQTKWKVSRARRLVVGWRILGFLHERRFLPWLREGGMLEKVGRRESEDG
;
A
#
# COMPACT_ATOMS: atom_id res chain seq x y z
N MET A 1 -5.00 -29.37 1.65
CA MET A 1 -5.61 -28.53 2.70
C MET A 1 -4.78 -28.49 3.98
N ALA A 2 -4.44 -29.65 4.59
CA ALA A 2 -3.68 -29.71 5.85
C ALA A 2 -2.33 -28.95 5.81
N LEU A 3 -1.50 -29.18 4.78
CA LEU A 3 -0.21 -28.48 4.60
C LEU A 3 -0.36 -26.96 4.70
N CYS A 4 -1.26 -26.36 3.91
CA CYS A 4 -1.50 -24.92 3.90
C CYS A 4 -2.01 -24.40 5.25
N LEU A 5 -2.86 -25.18 5.95
CA LEU A 5 -3.38 -24.81 7.27
C LEU A 5 -2.28 -24.83 8.32
N HIS A 6 -1.45 -25.87 8.36
CA HIS A 6 -0.33 -25.98 9.29
C HIS A 6 0.74 -24.93 9.01
N THR A 7 1.07 -24.65 7.74
CA THR A 7 1.98 -23.55 7.38
C THR A 7 1.43 -22.21 7.87
N LYS A 8 0.15 -21.93 7.59
CA LYS A 8 -0.51 -20.68 8.03
C LYS A 8 -0.53 -20.56 9.56
N GLN A 9 -0.91 -21.63 10.26
CA GLN A 9 -0.99 -21.64 11.72
C GLN A 9 0.39 -21.42 12.35
N TRP A 10 1.40 -22.15 11.90
CA TRP A 10 2.77 -22.00 12.39
C TRP A 10 3.28 -20.58 12.21
N LEU A 11 3.11 -20.01 11.00
CA LEU A 11 3.51 -18.63 10.74
C LEU A 11 2.81 -17.68 11.70
N LEU A 12 1.49 -17.76 11.84
CA LEU A 12 0.73 -16.90 12.75
C LEU A 12 1.17 -17.04 14.22
N ASP A 13 1.51 -18.25 14.67
CA ASP A 13 1.96 -18.47 16.05
C ASP A 13 3.34 -17.85 16.33
N GLN A 14 4.25 -17.85 15.36
CA GLN A 14 5.55 -17.16 15.50
C GLN A 14 5.39 -15.64 15.61
N PHE A 15 4.35 -15.06 15.01
CA PHE A 15 4.08 -13.63 15.05
C PHE A 15 3.16 -13.18 16.19
N ARG A 16 2.79 -14.08 17.11
CA ARG A 16 2.18 -13.70 18.39
C ARG A 16 3.18 -13.07 19.36
N ASP A 17 4.47 -13.21 19.08
CA ASP A 17 5.53 -12.54 19.80
C ASP A 17 5.60 -11.04 19.38
N PRO A 18 5.43 -10.09 20.32
CA PRO A 18 5.49 -8.66 20.05
C PRO A 18 6.76 -8.22 19.31
N GLU A 19 7.90 -8.89 19.55
CA GLU A 19 9.20 -8.52 18.95
C GLU A 19 9.28 -8.86 17.45
N LEU A 20 8.49 -9.83 16.98
CA LEU A 20 8.45 -10.27 15.57
C LEU A 20 7.28 -9.65 14.80
N SER A 21 6.35 -8.99 15.50
CA SER A 21 5.07 -8.50 14.98
C SER A 21 5.13 -7.20 14.16
N ALA A 22 6.17 -6.98 13.35
CA ALA A 22 6.16 -5.83 12.45
C ALA A 22 5.18 -6.08 11.27
N PRO A 23 4.32 -5.12 10.92
CA PRO A 23 3.23 -5.28 9.94
C PRO A 23 3.67 -5.60 8.50
N ASN A 24 4.97 -5.58 8.22
CA ASN A 24 5.57 -5.84 6.90
C ASN A 24 6.16 -7.25 6.75
N ILE A 25 6.16 -8.06 7.82
CA ILE A 25 6.98 -9.28 7.89
C ILE A 25 6.24 -10.53 7.36
N LEU A 26 4.91 -10.54 7.42
CA LEU A 26 4.09 -11.66 6.94
C LEU A 26 2.87 -11.15 6.18
N ARG A 27 2.77 -11.44 4.88
CA ARG A 27 1.48 -11.38 4.17
C ARG A 27 1.11 -12.79 3.77
N VAL A 28 0.00 -13.24 4.34
CA VAL A 28 -0.67 -14.45 3.88
C VAL A 28 -1.77 -13.99 2.93
N ASP A 29 -1.52 -14.05 1.62
CA ASP A 29 -2.58 -13.77 0.63
C ASP A 29 -3.80 -14.68 0.89
N SER A 30 -5.00 -14.26 0.48
CA SER A 30 -6.21 -15.09 0.58
C SER A 30 -6.01 -16.38 -0.23
N GLN A 31 -5.62 -17.45 0.45
CA GLN A 31 -5.25 -18.72 -0.17
C GLN A 31 -6.47 -19.53 -0.69
N ASN A 32 -7.69 -18.98 -0.55
CA ASN A 32 -8.97 -19.66 -0.81
C ASN A 32 -8.97 -21.14 -0.39
N LEU A 33 -8.50 -21.44 0.83
CA LEU A 33 -8.26 -22.82 1.27
C LEU A 33 -9.53 -23.69 1.26
N HIS A 34 -10.71 -23.07 1.25
CA HIS A 34 -12.01 -23.73 1.12
C HIS A 34 -12.22 -24.38 -0.26
N GLU A 35 -11.49 -23.97 -1.29
CA GLU A 35 -11.53 -24.56 -2.64
C GLU A 35 -10.73 -25.88 -2.71
N LEU A 36 -9.87 -26.16 -1.72
CA LEU A 36 -9.09 -27.39 -1.67
C LEU A 36 -9.89 -28.54 -1.08
N GLY A 37 -9.90 -29.68 -1.77
CA GLY A 37 -10.36 -30.94 -1.19
C GLY A 37 -9.61 -31.30 0.10
N ARG A 38 -10.31 -31.91 1.07
CA ARG A 38 -9.78 -32.23 2.41
C ARG A 38 -8.48 -33.06 2.40
N MET A 39 -8.20 -33.81 1.34
CA MET A 39 -7.08 -34.77 1.23
C MET A 39 -6.22 -34.60 -0.04
N SER A 40 -6.18 -33.41 -0.63
CA SER A 40 -5.37 -33.19 -1.84
C SER A 40 -3.88 -33.32 -1.54
N ARG A 41 -3.20 -34.25 -2.23
CA ARG A 41 -1.72 -34.35 -2.24
C ARG A 41 -1.16 -33.25 -3.13
N GLY A 42 -0.03 -32.68 -2.76
CA GLY A 42 0.61 -31.60 -3.52
C GLY A 42 2.11 -31.56 -3.30
N ASN A 43 2.78 -30.64 -3.99
CA ASN A 43 4.20 -30.38 -3.86
C ASN A 43 4.40 -29.06 -3.11
N LEU A 44 5.28 -29.08 -2.11
CA LEU A 44 5.82 -27.88 -1.51
C LEU A 44 7.15 -27.56 -2.19
N VAL A 45 7.23 -26.41 -2.85
CA VAL A 45 8.50 -25.88 -3.38
C VAL A 45 8.94 -24.74 -2.48
N VAL A 46 10.22 -24.75 -2.12
CA VAL A 46 10.82 -23.74 -1.25
C VAL A 46 11.94 -23.04 -2.02
N ALA A 47 11.80 -21.73 -2.21
CA ALA A 47 12.87 -20.86 -2.64
C ALA A 47 13.42 -20.16 -1.39
N GLN A 48 14.46 -20.74 -0.82
CA GLN A 48 15.09 -20.24 0.39
C GLN A 48 15.96 -19.03 0.07
N ASP A 49 15.94 -18.03 0.95
CA ASP A 49 16.78 -16.82 0.90
C ASP A 49 16.70 -16.08 -0.45
N SER A 50 15.50 -16.08 -1.05
CA SER A 50 15.24 -15.55 -2.38
C SER A 50 14.67 -14.12 -2.40
N ILE A 51 14.37 -13.55 -1.23
CA ILE A 51 13.84 -12.19 -1.07
C ILE A 51 14.81 -11.42 -0.19
N TYR A 52 14.98 -10.12 -0.45
CA TYR A 52 15.60 -9.18 0.48
C TYR A 52 14.70 -7.93 0.58
N LEU A 53 14.80 -7.22 1.70
CA LEU A 53 14.13 -5.93 1.87
C LEU A 53 15.10 -4.84 1.43
N GLU A 54 14.69 -3.90 0.56
CA GLU A 54 15.57 -2.81 0.12
C GLU A 54 16.14 -2.00 1.31
N THR A 55 15.34 -1.82 2.35
CA THR A 55 15.73 -1.10 3.58
C THR A 55 16.66 -1.91 4.48
N TYR A 56 16.60 -3.24 4.41
CA TYR A 56 17.34 -4.18 5.27
C TYR A 56 17.81 -5.38 4.44
N PRO A 57 18.79 -5.19 3.53
CA PRO A 57 19.22 -6.21 2.58
C PRO A 57 19.87 -7.44 3.24
N GLU A 58 20.33 -7.30 4.49
CA GLU A 58 20.86 -8.38 5.32
C GLU A 58 19.78 -9.38 5.77
N ILE A 59 18.51 -8.97 5.75
CA ILE A 59 17.39 -9.83 6.11
C ILE A 59 16.91 -10.56 4.85
N LEU A 60 17.25 -11.84 4.78
CA LEU A 60 16.85 -12.72 3.68
C LEU A 60 15.51 -13.39 4.00
N GLY A 61 14.58 -13.27 3.06
CA GLY A 61 13.27 -13.88 3.10
C GLY A 61 13.17 -15.07 2.15
N SER A 62 12.24 -15.96 2.44
CA SER A 62 12.03 -17.18 1.71
C SER A 62 10.59 -17.30 1.21
N VAL A 63 10.41 -17.87 0.02
CA VAL A 63 9.11 -18.13 -0.60
C VAL A 63 8.79 -19.63 -0.54
N LEU A 64 7.59 -19.95 -0.09
CA LEU A 64 7.02 -21.28 -0.13
C LEU A 64 5.84 -21.30 -1.08
N ALA A 65 5.83 -22.26 -2.00
CA ALA A 65 4.79 -22.43 -2.98
C ALA A 65 4.19 -23.83 -2.88
N VAL A 66 2.89 -23.91 -2.61
CA VAL A 66 2.14 -25.15 -2.59
C VAL A 66 1.38 -25.30 -3.90
N SER A 67 1.74 -26.35 -4.65
CA SER A 67 1.04 -26.76 -5.87
C SER A 67 0.25 -28.04 -5.61
N VAL A 68 -1.02 -28.05 -6.01
CA VAL A 68 -1.90 -29.21 -5.91
C VAL A 68 -2.29 -29.66 -7.33
N PRO A 69 -2.25 -30.96 -7.68
CA PRO A 69 -2.69 -31.43 -8.98
C PRO A 69 -4.15 -31.06 -9.23
N ARG A 70 -4.44 -30.58 -10.45
CA ARG A 70 -5.77 -30.12 -10.90
C ARG A 70 -6.27 -28.85 -10.22
N ASP A 71 -5.46 -28.22 -9.37
CA ASP A 71 -5.71 -26.87 -8.88
C ASP A 71 -4.96 -25.88 -9.79
N PRO A 72 -5.66 -24.98 -10.50
CA PRO A 72 -4.99 -23.98 -11.34
C PRO A 72 -4.22 -22.94 -10.52
N ASN A 73 -4.48 -22.85 -9.22
CA ASN A 73 -3.93 -21.80 -8.37
C ASN A 73 -2.71 -22.30 -7.60
N LEU A 74 -1.66 -21.47 -7.59
CA LEU A 74 -0.48 -21.66 -6.74
C LEU A 74 -0.69 -20.94 -5.40
N ARG A 75 -0.41 -21.63 -4.29
CA ARG A 75 -0.64 -21.12 -2.93
C ARG A 75 0.69 -20.66 -2.36
N LEU A 76 0.88 -19.35 -2.27
CA LEU A 76 2.15 -18.74 -1.92
C LEU A 76 2.18 -18.30 -0.45
N PHE A 77 3.25 -18.62 0.25
CA PHE A 77 3.59 -18.12 1.57
C PHE A 77 5.00 -17.53 1.50
N TYR A 78 5.29 -16.58 2.38
CA TYR A 78 6.64 -16.05 2.51
C TYR A 78 6.93 -15.68 3.94
N THR A 79 8.20 -15.70 4.32
CA THR A 79 8.65 -15.38 5.67
C THR A 79 10.12 -14.97 5.67
N ILE A 80 10.50 -14.10 6.61
CA ILE A 80 11.91 -13.83 6.93
C ILE A 80 12.45 -14.76 8.02
N LEU A 81 11.59 -15.61 8.59
CA LEU A 81 11.98 -16.56 9.62
C LEU A 81 12.74 -17.74 8.99
N PRO A 82 13.64 -18.38 9.76
CA PRO A 82 14.30 -19.61 9.32
C PRO A 82 13.29 -20.68 8.88
N ILE A 83 13.51 -21.30 7.72
CA ILE A 83 12.59 -22.30 7.17
C ILE A 83 12.68 -23.64 7.90
N ALA A 84 13.84 -24.01 8.43
CA ALA A 84 14.05 -25.35 9.01
C ALA A 84 13.02 -25.71 10.10
N PRO A 85 12.74 -24.84 11.11
CA PRO A 85 11.69 -25.10 12.10
C PRO A 85 10.28 -25.32 11.50
N LEU A 86 9.94 -24.59 10.43
CA LEU A 86 8.67 -24.77 9.73
C LEU A 86 8.62 -26.15 9.04
N LEU A 87 9.70 -26.58 8.38
CA LEU A 87 9.74 -27.89 7.72
C LEU A 87 9.66 -29.04 8.72
N ASP A 88 10.26 -28.90 9.90
CA ASP A 88 10.16 -29.90 10.97
C ASP A 88 8.74 -29.93 11.54
N HIS A 89 8.11 -28.78 11.80
CA HIS A 89 6.71 -28.71 12.20
C HIS A 89 5.78 -29.40 11.20
N LEU A 90 5.98 -29.19 9.89
CA LEU A 90 5.19 -29.83 8.85
C LEU A 90 5.43 -31.35 8.78
N ARG A 91 6.65 -31.81 9.09
CA ARG A 91 6.97 -33.24 9.17
C ARG A 91 6.28 -33.91 10.36
N ASP A 92 6.34 -33.27 11.53
CA ASP A 92 5.73 -33.77 12.76
C ASP A 92 4.20 -33.88 12.64
N ASN A 93 3.60 -32.98 11.86
CA ASN A 93 2.16 -32.99 11.53
C ASN A 93 1.81 -33.86 10.31
N ASN A 94 2.69 -34.78 9.88
CA ASN A 94 2.48 -35.70 8.76
C ASN A 94 2.11 -35.01 7.42
N CYS A 95 2.49 -33.75 7.24
CA CYS A 95 2.22 -32.98 6.03
C CYS A 95 3.28 -33.19 4.94
N LEU A 96 4.47 -33.73 5.30
CA LEU A 96 5.58 -34.02 4.39
C LEU A 96 5.91 -35.52 4.44
N LYS A 97 5.91 -36.20 3.29
CA LYS A 97 6.17 -37.65 3.18
C LYS A 97 7.58 -38.01 2.70
N GLU A 98 8.26 -37.12 2.00
CA GLU A 98 9.57 -37.40 1.36
C GLU A 98 10.68 -36.51 1.95
N LYS A 99 11.93 -36.99 1.87
CA LYS A 99 13.11 -36.14 2.10
C LYS A 99 13.16 -35.09 1.00
N ALA A 100 13.34 -33.82 1.38
CA ALA A 100 13.38 -32.70 0.45
C ALA A 100 14.39 -32.96 -0.68
N LYS A 101 13.95 -32.83 -1.93
CA LYS A 101 14.81 -32.91 -3.10
C LYS A 101 15.43 -31.54 -3.36
N SER A 102 16.72 -31.40 -3.11
CA SER A 102 17.46 -30.19 -3.50
C SER A 102 17.71 -30.20 -5.01
N ILE A 103 17.38 -29.08 -5.67
CA ILE A 103 17.64 -28.87 -7.09
C ILE A 103 18.91 -28.03 -7.20
N SER A 104 19.89 -28.50 -7.99
CA SER A 104 21.15 -27.77 -8.18
C SER A 104 20.89 -26.36 -8.77
N PRO A 105 21.45 -25.29 -8.16
CA PRO A 105 21.26 -23.90 -8.60
C PRO A 105 21.65 -23.64 -10.07
N ARG A 106 22.58 -24.44 -10.60
CA ARG A 106 23.11 -24.31 -11.97
C ARG A 106 22.31 -25.08 -13.02
N SER A 107 21.25 -25.78 -12.62
CA SER A 107 20.44 -26.55 -13.55
C SER A 107 19.43 -25.66 -14.29
N LYS A 108 19.20 -25.93 -15.59
CA LYS A 108 18.12 -25.29 -16.36
C LYS A 108 16.73 -25.48 -15.72
N HIS A 109 16.56 -26.53 -14.91
CA HIS A 109 15.33 -26.77 -14.17
C HIS A 109 15.17 -25.78 -13.01
N HIS A 110 16.24 -25.56 -12.22
CA HIS A 110 16.28 -24.55 -11.17
C HIS A 110 15.97 -23.16 -11.71
N THR A 111 16.67 -22.70 -12.75
CA THR A 111 16.46 -21.36 -13.32
C THR A 111 15.02 -21.11 -13.73
N ARG A 112 14.40 -22.08 -14.42
CA ARG A 112 13.00 -21.98 -14.85
C ARG A 112 12.03 -21.94 -13.68
N LEU A 113 12.21 -22.82 -12.70
CA LEU A 113 11.33 -22.90 -11.54
C LEU A 113 11.48 -21.65 -10.65
N PHE A 114 12.70 -21.19 -10.43
CA PHE A 114 12.99 -19.97 -9.70
C PHE A 114 12.34 -18.76 -10.37
N HIS A 115 12.55 -18.54 -11.67
CA HIS A 115 11.94 -17.44 -12.40
C HIS A 115 10.41 -17.47 -12.33
N PHE A 116 9.80 -18.64 -12.58
CA PHE A 116 8.36 -18.81 -12.47
C PHE A 116 7.83 -18.47 -11.08
N LEU A 117 8.49 -18.94 -10.02
CA LEU A 117 8.09 -18.65 -8.65
C LEU A 117 8.25 -17.18 -8.29
N THR A 118 9.37 -16.57 -8.68
CA THR A 118 9.63 -15.15 -8.45
C THR A 118 8.61 -14.28 -9.18
N GLU A 119 8.33 -14.53 -10.47
CA GLU A 119 7.30 -13.79 -11.20
C GLU A 119 5.91 -13.99 -10.59
N THR A 120 5.54 -15.22 -10.24
CA THR A 120 4.23 -15.50 -9.63
C THR A 120 4.11 -14.81 -8.27
N PHE A 121 5.18 -14.79 -7.48
CA PHE A 121 5.26 -14.09 -6.20
C PHE A 121 5.17 -12.57 -6.37
N LEU A 122 5.94 -11.98 -7.28
CA LEU A 122 5.86 -10.56 -7.58
C LEU A 122 4.45 -10.19 -8.06
N ASN A 123 3.83 -11.00 -8.91
CA ASN A 123 2.46 -10.78 -9.37
C ASN A 123 1.42 -10.93 -8.24
N SER A 124 1.60 -11.84 -7.29
CA SER A 124 0.66 -12.02 -6.17
C SER A 124 0.81 -10.92 -5.10
N THR A 125 2.05 -10.49 -4.87
CA THR A 125 2.35 -9.38 -3.95
C THR A 125 1.98 -8.03 -4.55
N THR A 126 2.02 -7.89 -5.88
CA THR A 126 1.49 -6.72 -6.59
C THR A 126 0.00 -6.58 -6.30
N PRO A 127 -0.47 -5.45 -5.76
CA PRO A 127 -1.87 -5.29 -5.37
C PRO A 127 -2.81 -5.58 -6.55
N SER A 128 -3.69 -6.59 -6.40
CA SER A 128 -4.73 -6.91 -7.38
C SER A 128 -5.46 -5.63 -7.73
N HIS A 129 -5.49 -5.28 -9.00
CA HIS A 129 -5.87 -3.97 -9.49
C HIS A 129 -7.35 -3.61 -9.25
N HIS A 130 -7.67 -3.00 -8.12
CA HIS A 130 -8.92 -2.25 -7.97
C HIS A 130 -8.95 -1.21 -9.10
N PRO A 131 -10.06 -1.09 -9.86
CA PRO A 131 -10.13 -0.21 -11.02
C PRO A 131 -9.74 1.23 -10.68
N ASP A 132 -10.14 1.70 -9.49
CA ASP A 132 -9.76 3.04 -9.02
C ASP A 132 -8.25 3.18 -8.78
N TYR A 133 -7.56 2.15 -8.28
CA TYR A 133 -6.12 2.19 -8.12
C TYR A 133 -5.40 2.22 -9.46
N ILE A 134 -5.84 1.43 -10.46
CA ILE A 134 -5.28 1.49 -11.82
C ILE A 134 -5.50 2.89 -12.40
N ALA A 135 -6.72 3.41 -12.28
CA ALA A 135 -7.07 4.73 -12.78
C ALA A 135 -6.25 5.81 -12.09
N ALA A 136 -6.00 5.68 -10.79
CA ALA A 136 -5.13 6.56 -10.03
C ALA A 136 -3.71 6.49 -10.60
N GLN A 137 -3.16 5.29 -10.81
CA GLN A 137 -1.80 5.10 -11.35
C GLN A 137 -1.59 5.71 -12.73
N LYS A 138 -2.64 5.82 -13.55
CA LYS A 138 -2.61 6.51 -14.86
C LYS A 138 -2.55 8.04 -14.76
N ILE A 139 -2.81 8.61 -13.59
CA ILE A 139 -2.80 10.05 -13.35
C ILE A 139 -1.51 10.40 -12.60
N THR A 140 -0.75 11.37 -13.10
CA THR A 140 0.41 11.94 -12.39
C THR A 140 -0.01 12.47 -11.02
N ASP A 141 0.78 12.21 -9.98
CA ASP A 141 0.49 12.73 -8.65
C ASP A 141 0.92 14.20 -8.53
N TYR A 142 -0.06 15.09 -8.61
CA TYR A 142 0.16 16.54 -8.48
C TYR A 142 0.05 17.02 -7.02
N CYS A 143 0.09 16.12 -6.03
CA CYS A 143 0.06 16.48 -4.62
C CYS A 143 1.49 16.69 -4.07
N PRO A 144 1.74 17.77 -3.31
CA PRO A 144 3.01 17.91 -2.59
C PRO A 144 3.11 16.90 -1.44
N SER A 145 4.33 16.70 -0.92
CA SER A 145 4.55 15.89 0.27
C SER A 145 3.91 16.51 1.52
N ILE A 146 3.56 15.64 2.47
CA ILE A 146 3.02 16.03 3.78
C ILE A 146 3.98 17.01 4.45
N LEU A 147 3.44 18.12 4.93
CA LEU A 147 4.15 19.04 5.82
C LEU A 147 4.45 18.30 7.13
N ASP A 148 5.67 18.36 7.65
CA ASP A 148 6.08 17.76 8.93
C ASP A 148 5.50 16.35 9.19
N PRO A 149 6.00 15.32 8.47
CA PRO A 149 5.43 13.97 8.51
C PRO A 149 5.35 13.35 9.91
N THR A 150 6.34 13.65 10.77
CA THR A 150 6.43 13.13 12.14
C THR A 150 5.33 13.63 13.07
N THR A 151 4.77 14.82 12.80
CA THR A 151 3.71 15.44 13.61
C THR A 151 2.36 15.45 12.91
N ALA A 152 2.29 14.96 11.67
CA ALA A 152 1.09 15.03 10.83
C ALA A 152 -0.13 14.35 11.44
N PHE A 153 0.06 13.20 12.10
CA PHE A 153 -1.01 12.48 12.78
C PHE A 153 -1.57 13.30 13.96
N SER A 154 -0.70 13.77 14.87
CA SER A 154 -1.11 14.59 16.02
C SER A 154 -1.80 15.89 15.61
N ARG A 155 -1.36 16.51 14.50
CA ARG A 155 -2.00 17.72 13.95
C ARG A 155 -3.41 17.43 13.40
N LEU A 156 -3.67 16.23 12.86
CA LEU A 156 -5.01 15.82 12.47
C LEU A 156 -5.90 15.57 13.71
N GLU A 157 -5.41 14.83 14.70
CA GLU A 157 -6.16 14.52 15.92
C GLU A 157 -6.54 15.77 16.72
N SER A 158 -5.63 16.74 16.83
CA SER A 158 -5.87 18.00 17.53
C SER A 158 -6.93 18.89 16.88
N ASN A 159 -7.43 18.54 15.69
CA ASN A 159 -8.40 19.36 14.97
C ASN A 159 -9.85 19.01 15.32
N GLU A 160 -10.48 19.90 16.08
CA GLU A 160 -11.87 19.84 16.50
C GLU A 160 -12.87 19.65 15.36
N THR A 161 -12.64 20.23 14.16
CA THR A 161 -13.56 20.10 13.03
C THR A 161 -13.59 18.68 12.45
N LEU A 162 -12.48 17.95 12.56
CA LEU A 162 -12.40 16.55 12.18
C LEU A 162 -13.02 15.64 13.26
N TYR A 163 -12.84 16.03 14.53
CA TYR A 163 -13.21 15.26 15.74
C TYR A 163 -14.67 15.42 16.19
N PHE A 164 -15.29 16.60 16.08
CA PHE A 164 -16.67 16.84 16.50
C PHE A 164 -17.73 16.52 15.44
N ALA A 165 -17.35 16.35 14.18
CA ALA A 165 -18.25 15.85 13.14
C ALA A 165 -18.67 14.37 13.36
N THR A 166 -17.99 13.70 14.30
CA THR A 166 -18.23 12.33 14.78
C THR A 166 -19.05 12.27 16.08
N SER A 167 -19.78 13.34 16.43
CA SER A 167 -20.72 13.41 17.58
C SER A 167 -21.98 12.50 17.43
N GLY A 168 -21.76 11.30 16.91
CA GLY A 168 -22.68 10.23 16.56
C GLY A 168 -21.83 9.03 16.14
N VAL A 169 -21.13 8.47 17.13
CA VAL A 169 -20.25 7.29 17.16
C VAL A 169 -20.38 6.41 15.93
N SER A 170 -19.57 6.68 14.92
CA SER A 170 -19.19 5.62 14.01
C SER A 170 -17.70 5.44 14.12
N GLU A 171 -17.32 4.24 14.49
CA GLU A 171 -15.94 3.80 14.45
C GLU A 171 -15.34 4.06 13.06
N PRO A 172 -14.07 4.47 12.98
CA PRO A 172 -13.34 4.54 11.73
C PRO A 172 -13.42 3.22 10.97
N LEU A 173 -13.36 3.27 9.64
CA LEU A 173 -13.32 2.06 8.83
C LEU A 173 -12.02 1.28 9.16
N ASP A 174 -12.13 0.00 9.49
CA ASP A 174 -10.95 -0.85 9.63
C ASP A 174 -10.28 -1.05 8.26
N LEU A 175 -9.07 -0.52 8.13
CA LEU A 175 -8.24 -0.60 6.94
C LEU A 175 -7.20 -1.74 7.01
N SER A 176 -7.24 -2.58 8.05
CA SER A 176 -6.31 -3.71 8.22
C SER A 176 -6.32 -4.69 7.04
N GLN A 177 -7.48 -4.83 6.39
CA GLN A 177 -7.68 -5.67 5.20
C GLN A 177 -7.57 -4.88 3.87
N ASP A 178 -7.45 -3.55 3.91
CA ASP A 178 -7.29 -2.74 2.71
C ASP A 178 -5.86 -2.87 2.19
N ARG A 179 -5.77 -3.44 0.98
CA ARG A 179 -4.49 -3.76 0.35
C ARG A 179 -3.68 -2.54 -0.06
N TYR A 180 -4.26 -1.33 -0.10
CA TYR A 180 -3.55 -0.10 -0.47
C TYR A 180 -3.17 0.77 0.73
N THR A 181 -3.45 0.34 1.97
CA THR A 181 -3.11 1.10 3.18
C THR A 181 -1.62 1.46 3.23
N HIS A 182 -0.74 0.56 2.79
CA HIS A 182 0.71 0.78 2.74
C HIS A 182 1.16 1.83 1.72
N THR A 183 0.31 2.18 0.75
CA THR A 183 0.60 3.22 -0.25
C THR A 183 0.28 4.63 0.25
N LEU A 184 -0.35 4.72 1.43
CA LEU A 184 -0.69 5.97 2.09
C LEU A 184 0.22 6.20 3.29
N HIS A 185 0.53 7.47 3.55
CA HIS A 185 1.16 7.85 4.81
C HIS A 185 0.21 7.54 5.99
N PRO A 186 0.69 7.16 7.19
CA PRO A 186 -0.17 6.85 8.34
C PRO A 186 -1.22 7.92 8.65
N ALA A 187 -0.85 9.20 8.56
CA ALA A 187 -1.77 10.32 8.72
C ALA A 187 -2.87 10.37 7.65
N GLU A 188 -2.56 10.02 6.39
CA GLU A 188 -3.58 9.90 5.34
C GLU A 188 -4.46 8.68 5.56
N SER A 189 -3.91 7.54 5.98
CA SER A 189 -4.67 6.34 6.31
C SER A 189 -5.69 6.60 7.43
N SER A 190 -5.30 7.35 8.47
CA SER A 190 -6.22 7.80 9.52
C SER A 190 -7.36 8.64 8.96
N LEU A 191 -7.05 9.64 8.13
CA LEU A 191 -8.06 10.49 7.50
C LEU A 191 -9.01 9.68 6.60
N VAL A 192 -8.50 8.69 5.88
CA VAL A 192 -9.28 7.78 5.02
C VAL A 192 -10.21 6.90 5.84
N ALA A 193 -9.74 6.35 6.96
CA ALA A 193 -10.53 5.55 7.89
C ALA A 193 -11.68 6.39 8.47
N ASP A 194 -11.40 7.61 8.92
CA ASP A 194 -12.38 8.56 9.48
C ASP A 194 -13.44 9.03 8.46
N LEU A 195 -13.05 9.06 7.19
CA LEU A 195 -13.93 9.38 6.07
C LEU A 195 -14.64 8.15 5.52
N LYS A 196 -14.37 6.94 6.03
CA LYS A 196 -14.91 5.67 5.54
C LYS A 196 -14.72 5.48 4.04
N LEU A 197 -13.48 5.59 3.59
CA LEU A 197 -13.09 5.39 2.20
C LEU A 197 -12.18 4.17 2.07
N ALA A 198 -12.32 3.45 0.96
CA ALA A 198 -11.27 2.55 0.53
C ALA A 198 -10.03 3.37 0.12
N CYS A 199 -8.84 2.88 0.41
CA CYS A 199 -7.58 3.57 0.10
C CYS A 199 -7.42 3.78 -1.43
N SER A 200 -7.86 2.83 -2.25
CA SER A 200 -7.88 2.96 -3.72
C SER A 200 -8.73 4.13 -4.21
N ALA A 201 -9.94 4.27 -3.66
CA ALA A 201 -10.87 5.34 -4.01
C ALA A 201 -10.33 6.71 -3.55
N TYR A 202 -9.72 6.77 -2.37
CA TYR A 202 -9.04 7.96 -1.88
C TYR A 202 -7.89 8.39 -2.80
N LEU A 203 -7.02 7.46 -3.20
CA LEU A 203 -5.90 7.74 -4.11
C LEU A 203 -6.37 8.32 -5.45
N LEU A 204 -7.42 7.71 -6.04
CA LEU A 204 -7.99 8.22 -7.28
C LEU A 204 -8.56 9.63 -7.11
N LEU A 205 -9.31 9.86 -6.03
CA LEU A 205 -9.90 11.16 -5.72
C LEU A 205 -8.82 12.22 -5.51
N LYS A 206 -7.80 11.91 -4.70
CA LYS A 206 -6.64 12.77 -4.44
C LYS A 206 -5.97 13.16 -5.75
N ARG A 207 -5.61 12.18 -6.59
CA ARG A 207 -4.92 12.45 -7.87
C ARG A 207 -5.77 13.28 -8.83
N ARG A 208 -7.07 13.00 -8.95
CA ARG A 208 -7.99 13.82 -9.78
C ARG A 208 -8.11 15.25 -9.28
N PHE A 209 -8.26 15.42 -7.96
CA PHE A 209 -8.35 16.74 -7.34
C PHE A 209 -7.10 17.56 -7.62
N PHE A 210 -5.92 17.03 -7.27
CA PHE A 210 -4.67 17.77 -7.43
C PHE A 210 -4.30 17.99 -8.90
N GLN A 211 -4.68 17.09 -9.81
CA GLN A 211 -4.56 17.34 -11.25
C GLN A 211 -5.43 18.51 -11.71
N ALA A 212 -6.69 18.57 -11.28
CA ALA A 212 -7.58 19.68 -11.62
C ALA A 212 -7.08 21.00 -11.01
N PHE A 213 -6.64 20.96 -9.76
CA PHE A 213 -6.07 22.08 -9.05
C PHE A 213 -4.79 22.62 -9.71
N TRP A 214 -3.91 21.72 -10.14
CA TRP A 214 -2.72 22.05 -10.91
C TRP A 214 -3.06 22.75 -12.22
N LYS A 215 -4.01 22.20 -13.00
CA LYS A 215 -4.42 22.77 -14.30
C LYS A 215 -4.93 24.20 -14.14
N GLU A 216 -5.70 24.46 -13.09
CA GLU A 216 -6.20 25.79 -12.76
C GLU A 216 -5.07 26.75 -12.36
N CYS A 217 -4.16 26.32 -11.49
CA CYS A 217 -3.00 27.13 -11.10
C CYS A 217 -2.11 27.47 -12.30
N VAL A 218 -1.91 26.53 -13.23
CA VAL A 218 -1.16 26.75 -14.48
C VAL A 218 -1.90 27.70 -15.41
N ALA A 219 -3.22 27.54 -15.60
CA ALA A 219 -4.03 28.44 -16.42
C ALA A 219 -4.02 29.88 -15.90
N HIS A 220 -3.84 30.07 -14.59
CA HIS A 220 -3.79 31.37 -13.93
C HIS A 220 -2.37 31.81 -13.53
N LYS A 221 -1.31 31.15 -14.03
CA LYS A 221 0.11 31.41 -13.65
C LYS A 221 0.52 32.89 -13.68
N GLY A 222 0.01 33.67 -14.63
CA GLY A 222 0.33 35.10 -14.77
C GLY A 222 -0.43 36.03 -13.82
N ARG A 223 -1.41 35.51 -13.07
CA ARG A 223 -2.32 36.29 -12.23
C ARG A 223 -2.22 35.93 -10.73
N ILE A 224 -1.66 34.77 -10.41
CA ILE A 224 -1.48 34.30 -9.03
C ILE A 224 -0.21 34.92 -8.44
N GLY A 225 -0.38 35.82 -7.46
CA GLY A 225 0.72 36.47 -6.73
C GLY A 225 1.30 37.73 -7.38
N ALA A 226 0.68 38.27 -8.44
CA ALA A 226 0.91 39.65 -8.86
C ALA A 226 0.27 40.59 -7.83
N ALA A 227 1.00 41.63 -7.43
CA ALA A 227 0.72 42.56 -6.34
C ALA A 227 -0.78 42.88 -6.12
N GLU A 228 -1.18 42.92 -4.84
CA GLU A 228 -2.46 43.39 -4.29
C GLU A 228 -3.65 43.44 -5.27
N GLY A 229 -4.20 42.27 -5.63
CA GLY A 229 -5.44 42.20 -6.42
C GLY A 229 -5.51 41.07 -7.45
N GLY A 230 -4.44 40.29 -7.63
CA GLY A 230 -4.49 39.10 -8.48
C GLY A 230 -5.50 38.03 -7.98
N PRO A 231 -6.17 37.27 -8.86
CA PRO A 231 -7.00 36.13 -8.49
C PRO A 231 -6.20 35.18 -7.59
N ARG A 232 -6.70 35.04 -6.36
CA ARG A 232 -6.21 34.09 -5.37
C ARG A 232 -6.48 32.67 -5.86
N VAL A 233 -5.68 31.73 -5.38
CA VAL A 233 -5.97 30.31 -5.57
C VAL A 233 -7.31 29.99 -4.90
N ARG A 234 -7.99 28.93 -5.35
CA ARG A 234 -9.33 28.54 -4.86
C ARG A 234 -9.44 28.62 -3.33
N THR A 235 -10.56 29.16 -2.85
CA THR A 235 -10.89 29.15 -1.43
C THR A 235 -11.19 27.72 -0.96
N GLU A 236 -11.11 27.46 0.35
CA GLU A 236 -11.53 26.18 0.94
C GLU A 236 -12.95 25.79 0.49
N HIS A 237 -13.86 26.77 0.40
CA HIS A 237 -15.21 26.57 -0.12
C HIS A 237 -15.24 26.08 -1.57
N ALA A 238 -14.39 26.62 -2.45
CA ALA A 238 -14.31 26.15 -3.83
C ALA A 238 -13.75 24.72 -3.94
N HIS A 239 -12.87 24.32 -3.02
CA HIS A 239 -12.42 22.93 -2.92
C HIS A 239 -13.54 21.99 -2.43
N GLU A 240 -14.33 22.43 -1.44
CA GLU A 240 -15.52 21.70 -0.98
C GLU A 240 -16.53 21.48 -2.12
N VAL A 241 -16.86 22.54 -2.86
CA VAL A 241 -17.80 22.49 -3.99
C VAL A 241 -17.33 21.52 -5.05
N TRP A 242 -16.05 21.58 -5.44
CA TRP A 242 -15.48 20.64 -6.41
C TRP A 242 -15.64 19.18 -5.93
N LEU A 243 -15.34 18.90 -4.67
CA LEU A 243 -15.48 17.55 -4.11
C LEU A 243 -16.94 17.09 -4.14
N VAL A 244 -17.88 17.93 -3.74
CA VAL A 244 -19.33 17.61 -3.76
C VAL A 244 -19.80 17.33 -5.19
N GLU A 245 -19.37 18.12 -6.18
CA GLU A 245 -19.74 17.91 -7.58
C GLU A 245 -19.23 16.59 -8.14
N GLN A 246 -17.97 16.23 -7.83
CA GLN A 246 -17.32 15.03 -8.35
C GLN A 246 -17.72 13.73 -7.63
N THR A 247 -17.98 13.80 -6.33
CA THR A 247 -18.23 12.61 -5.50
C THR A 247 -19.69 12.44 -5.11
N LYS A 248 -20.52 13.48 -5.29
CA LYS A 248 -21.89 13.57 -4.77
C LYS A 248 -21.99 13.38 -3.24
N TRP A 249 -20.91 13.65 -2.52
CA TRP A 249 -20.90 13.57 -1.05
C TRP A 249 -21.68 14.71 -0.41
N LYS A 250 -22.08 14.50 0.85
CA LYS A 250 -22.53 15.59 1.73
C LYS A 250 -21.40 16.61 1.91
N VAL A 251 -21.76 17.89 1.93
CA VAL A 251 -20.82 19.02 2.13
C VAL A 251 -19.94 18.81 3.38
N SER A 252 -20.52 18.30 4.48
CA SER A 252 -19.77 18.02 5.70
C SER A 252 -18.64 17.01 5.51
N ARG A 253 -18.84 15.97 4.68
CA ARG A 253 -17.80 14.98 4.37
C ARG A 253 -16.72 15.57 3.48
N ALA A 254 -17.10 16.35 2.47
CA ALA A 254 -16.16 17.06 1.60
C ALA A 254 -15.30 18.05 2.40
N ARG A 255 -15.91 18.85 3.29
CA ARG A 255 -15.22 19.76 4.20
C ARG A 255 -14.19 19.06 5.06
N ARG A 256 -14.51 17.92 5.65
CA ARG A 256 -13.54 17.14 6.46
C ARG A 256 -12.31 16.74 5.64
N LEU A 257 -12.50 16.31 4.39
CA LEU A 257 -11.37 15.98 3.51
C LEU A 257 -10.51 17.21 3.19
N VAL A 258 -11.13 18.36 2.87
CA VAL A 258 -10.42 19.63 2.61
C VAL A 258 -9.63 20.08 3.85
N VAL A 259 -10.25 20.05 5.02
CA VAL A 259 -9.61 20.39 6.30
C VAL A 259 -8.42 19.46 6.56
N GLY A 260 -8.59 18.15 6.37
CA GLY A 260 -7.51 17.17 6.49
C GLY A 260 -6.35 17.45 5.55
N TRP A 261 -6.62 17.68 4.26
CA TRP A 261 -5.60 18.04 3.28
C TRP A 261 -4.88 19.36 3.59
N ARG A 262 -5.59 20.34 4.15
CA ARG A 262 -4.98 21.58 4.62
C ARG A 262 -4.05 21.33 5.80
N ILE A 263 -4.48 20.55 6.80
CA ILE A 263 -3.64 20.21 7.96
C ILE A 263 -2.39 19.46 7.51
N LEU A 264 -2.52 18.53 6.56
CA LEU A 264 -1.39 17.84 5.95
C LEU A 264 -0.50 18.76 5.09
N GLY A 265 -0.89 20.00 4.88
CA GLY A 265 -0.15 21.02 4.15
C GLY A 265 -0.21 20.88 2.63
N PHE A 266 -1.15 20.10 2.11
CA PHE A 266 -1.34 19.90 0.67
C PHE A 266 -1.94 21.11 -0.03
N LEU A 267 -2.77 21.88 0.69
CA LEU A 267 -3.47 23.06 0.18
C LEU A 267 -2.77 24.38 0.58
N HIS A 268 -1.56 24.32 1.16
CA HIS A 268 -0.81 25.52 1.54
C HIS A 268 -0.21 26.18 0.29
N GLU A 269 -0.80 27.28 -0.17
CA GLU A 269 -0.35 28.01 -1.38
C GLU A 269 1.15 28.34 -1.36
N ARG A 270 1.67 28.78 -0.20
CA ARG A 270 3.10 29.10 -0.01
C ARG A 270 4.03 27.91 -0.24
N ARG A 271 3.53 26.67 -0.16
CA ARG A 271 4.28 25.45 -0.48
C ARG A 271 3.96 24.98 -1.90
N PHE A 272 2.68 24.95 -2.25
CA PHE A 272 2.20 24.40 -3.50
C PHE A 272 2.69 25.19 -4.72
N LEU A 273 2.65 26.54 -4.67
CA LEU A 273 3.01 27.37 -5.81
C LEU A 273 4.52 27.36 -6.11
N PRO A 274 5.45 27.45 -5.14
CA PRO A 274 6.87 27.25 -5.41
C PRO A 274 7.17 25.85 -5.92
N TRP A 275 6.64 24.81 -5.27
CA TRP A 275 6.78 23.41 -5.71
C TRP A 275 6.31 23.21 -7.16
N LEU A 276 5.20 23.86 -7.53
CA LEU A 276 4.68 23.86 -8.89
C LEU A 276 5.60 24.59 -9.90
N ARG A 277 6.19 25.73 -9.51
CA ARG A 277 7.13 26.50 -10.34
C ARG A 277 8.42 25.72 -10.59
N GLU A 278 8.85 24.91 -9.62
CA GLU A 278 10.03 24.05 -9.68
C GLU A 278 9.82 22.75 -10.48
N GLY A 279 8.65 22.56 -11.12
CA GLY A 279 8.36 21.38 -11.95
C GLY A 279 7.59 20.27 -11.22
N GLY A 280 7.23 20.48 -9.95
CA GLY A 280 6.39 19.58 -9.18
C GLY A 280 7.00 18.19 -9.00
N MET A 281 6.23 17.14 -9.29
CA MET A 281 6.68 15.74 -9.16
C MET A 281 7.78 15.36 -10.17
N LEU A 282 7.94 16.13 -11.26
CA LEU A 282 8.89 15.83 -12.34
C LEU A 282 10.34 16.21 -11.99
N GLU A 283 10.57 17.00 -10.93
CA GLU A 283 11.92 17.41 -10.54
C GLU A 283 12.75 16.26 -9.93
N LYS A 284 12.11 15.30 -9.25
CA LYS A 284 12.80 14.10 -8.70
C LYS A 284 13.45 13.22 -9.76
N VAL A 285 13.02 13.35 -11.02
CA VAL A 285 13.62 12.62 -12.16
C VAL A 285 14.89 13.31 -12.65
N GLY A 286 15.06 14.63 -12.41
CA GLY A 286 16.21 15.41 -12.88
C GLY A 286 17.34 15.60 -11.87
N ARG A 287 17.11 15.53 -10.55
CA ARG A 287 18.17 15.71 -9.54
C ARG A 287 19.03 14.48 -9.26
N ARG A 288 18.67 13.30 -9.73
CA ARG A 288 19.44 12.06 -9.50
C ARG A 288 20.67 11.89 -10.41
N GLU A 289 20.96 12.84 -11.30
CA GLU A 289 22.12 12.76 -12.20
C GLU A 289 23.18 13.86 -11.97
N SER A 290 23.07 14.66 -10.91
CA SER A 290 23.98 15.81 -10.71
C SER A 290 24.44 16.04 -9.26
N GLU A 291 24.42 15.01 -8.42
CA GLU A 291 25.15 14.98 -7.15
C GLU A 291 26.03 13.73 -7.11
N ASP A 292 26.99 13.67 -8.03
CA ASP A 292 28.27 12.99 -7.89
C ASP A 292 29.28 13.78 -8.74
N GLY A 293 29.92 14.75 -8.11
CA GLY A 293 30.96 15.61 -8.68
C GLY A 293 31.79 16.22 -7.58
#